data_AF-A0AAN9MKH9-F1
#
_entry.id   AF-A0AAN9MKH9-F1
#
_cell.length_a   1.000
_cell.length_b   1.000
_cell.length_c   1.000
_cell.angle_alpha   90.00
_cell.angle_beta   90.00
_cell.angle_gamma   90.00
#
_symmetry.space_group_name_H-M   'P 1'
#
loop_
_entity.id
_entity.type
_entity.pdbx_description
1 polymer ?
#
loop_
_entity_poly.entity_id
_entity_poly.type
_entity_poly.pdbx_seq_one_letter_code
_entity_poly.pdbx_strand_id
1 'polypeptide(L)'
;MDLSVASSSLAKTLLPPFSFSLRPNAPKRLRFSINSAFFLQKPPSISRQNKLAVVTAIQVSTQSENDDFVLEDVPHLTNFLPDLPSYPNPLMKSQAYSIVKKNFVSPEDVVAQNVVIQKESPRGVHFRRAGPREKIYFEPEEVRACIVTCGGLCPGINTVIREIVCGLNIMYGVQDILGIEGGYKGFYSKNTLMLTPKVVNYIHKCGGTFLRTSRGGHDTHKIVDNIEDRGINQVYIIGGDGTHKGASLIYEEVKRRGLQVAVAGIPKTIDNDIAVIDKSFGFDTAVEEAQRAIDAAHVEVESVENGVGIVKLMGRYSGFIAMYATLASRDVDCCLIPESPFYLEGRGGLFEFIEDRLKENGHLVIVVAEGAGQEYVAAEGHAAGKKDASGNKLLLDVGPWLSDKIKNHFTMFRKMTVNMKYIDPTYMIRAIPSNASDNIYCTLLAHGAVHGTMAGYTGFTIGPVNSKHAYIPIARVTERQKTVWLSDRMWARLLASTNQPSFVASDQ
;
A
#
# COMPACT_ATOMS: atom_id res chain seq x y z
N MET A 1 -37.43 41.81 4.68
CA MET A 1 -37.56 43.28 4.56
C MET A 1 -36.24 43.82 4.09
N ASP A 2 -36.31 44.72 3.12
CA ASP A 2 -35.31 45.05 2.10
C ASP A 2 -33.92 45.46 2.58
N LEU A 3 -32.91 45.19 1.75
CA LEU A 3 -32.04 46.25 1.23
C LEU A 3 -31.24 45.76 -0.01
N SER A 4 -31.35 46.60 -1.03
CA SER A 4 -30.87 46.53 -2.41
C SER A 4 -29.39 46.94 -2.60
N VAL A 5 -28.94 46.86 -3.87
CA VAL A 5 -27.82 47.58 -4.53
C VAL A 5 -26.47 46.81 -4.49
N ALA A 6 -25.69 46.59 -5.55
CA ALA A 6 -25.73 46.98 -6.98
C ALA A 6 -24.94 45.98 -7.83
N SER A 7 -25.38 45.86 -9.08
CA SER A 7 -24.69 45.29 -10.23
C SER A 7 -23.48 46.14 -10.67
N SER A 8 -22.37 45.49 -11.06
CA SER A 8 -21.40 46.07 -11.99
C SER A 8 -21.12 45.08 -13.12
N SER A 9 -21.30 45.59 -14.35
CA SER A 9 -21.10 44.92 -15.62
C SER A 9 -19.62 44.93 -16.01
N LEU A 10 -19.11 43.84 -16.59
CA LEU A 10 -18.00 43.89 -17.55
C LEU A 10 -18.11 42.73 -18.54
N ALA A 11 -17.67 43.03 -19.76
CA ALA A 11 -18.25 42.53 -21.00
C ALA A 11 -17.60 41.26 -21.56
N LYS A 12 -18.41 40.64 -22.43
CA LYS A 12 -18.18 39.59 -23.43
C LYS A 12 -16.77 39.51 -24.03
N THR A 13 -16.26 38.28 -24.12
CA THR A 13 -15.39 37.84 -25.21
C THR A 13 -15.81 36.43 -25.65
N LEU A 14 -16.58 36.35 -26.73
CA LEU A 14 -16.95 35.12 -27.43
C LEU A 14 -15.84 34.77 -28.43
N LEU A 15 -15.27 33.57 -28.32
CA LEU A 15 -14.40 32.96 -29.32
C LEU A 15 -15.24 32.12 -30.31
N PRO A 16 -14.89 32.09 -31.61
CA PRO A 16 -15.71 31.44 -32.65
C PRO A 16 -15.51 29.91 -32.67
N PRO A 17 -16.48 29.14 -33.19
CA PRO A 17 -16.38 27.69 -33.25
C PRO A 17 -15.55 27.24 -34.46
N PHE A 18 -14.50 26.45 -34.20
CA PHE A 18 -13.77 25.72 -35.22
C PHE A 18 -14.62 24.55 -35.73
N SER A 19 -14.87 24.53 -37.04
CA SER A 19 -15.46 23.38 -37.74
C SER A 19 -14.34 22.58 -38.42
N PHE A 20 -14.24 21.28 -38.10
CA PHE A 20 -13.40 20.34 -38.83
C PHE A 20 -14.29 19.25 -39.44
N SER A 21 -14.29 19.18 -40.76
CA SER A 21 -14.99 18.13 -41.52
C SER A 21 -14.24 16.80 -41.39
N LEU A 22 -14.91 15.77 -40.91
CA LEU A 22 -14.42 14.39 -40.93
C LEU A 22 -14.80 13.72 -42.26
N ARG A 23 -13.81 13.40 -43.10
CA ARG A 23 -13.95 12.39 -44.16
C ARG A 23 -13.65 11.00 -43.56
N PRO A 24 -14.49 9.97 -43.76
CA PRO A 24 -14.17 8.63 -43.31
C PRO A 24 -13.42 7.85 -44.41
N ASN A 25 -12.20 7.41 -44.12
CA ASN A 25 -11.52 6.38 -44.90
C ASN A 25 -11.66 5.03 -44.16
N ALA A 26 -12.43 4.12 -44.76
CA ALA A 26 -12.58 2.74 -44.34
C ALA A 26 -11.39 1.88 -44.81
N PRO A 27 -10.89 0.94 -44.00
CA PRO A 27 -10.08 -0.17 -44.50
C PRO A 27 -10.91 -1.44 -44.69
N LYS A 28 -10.56 -2.15 -45.77
CA LYS A 28 -11.22 -3.31 -46.35
C LYS A 28 -11.14 -4.55 -45.46
N ARG A 29 -12.27 -5.29 -45.43
CA ARG A 29 -12.41 -6.66 -44.92
C ARG A 29 -11.46 -7.62 -45.65
N LEU A 30 -10.66 -8.36 -44.89
CA LEU A 30 -10.06 -9.63 -45.34
C LEU A 30 -10.88 -10.78 -44.75
N ARG A 31 -11.54 -11.54 -45.63
CA ARG A 31 -12.13 -12.85 -45.35
C ARG A 31 -11.04 -13.90 -45.46
N PHE A 32 -10.90 -14.77 -44.47
CA PHE A 32 -10.37 -16.11 -44.70
C PHE A 32 -11.23 -17.15 -44.00
N SER A 33 -11.38 -18.25 -44.72
CA SER A 33 -12.36 -19.32 -44.60
C SER A 33 -12.13 -20.20 -43.37
N ILE A 34 -13.23 -20.59 -42.73
CA ILE A 34 -13.31 -21.74 -41.83
C ILE A 34 -13.35 -23.00 -42.71
N ASN A 35 -12.56 -24.01 -42.37
CA ASN A 35 -12.89 -25.41 -42.65
C ASN A 35 -12.50 -26.26 -41.44
N SER A 36 -13.51 -26.97 -40.96
CA SER A 36 -13.52 -27.95 -39.87
C SER A 36 -12.90 -29.29 -40.31
N ALA A 37 -12.21 -29.98 -39.40
CA ALA A 37 -12.53 -31.37 -39.02
C ALA A 37 -11.56 -31.90 -37.95
N PHE A 38 -12.17 -32.55 -36.95
CA PHE A 38 -11.60 -33.27 -35.81
C PHE A 38 -10.65 -34.41 -36.22
N PHE A 39 -9.64 -34.70 -35.38
CA PHE A 39 -9.34 -36.07 -34.94
C PHE A 39 -8.67 -36.08 -33.56
N LEU A 40 -9.21 -36.89 -32.65
CA LEU A 40 -8.65 -37.21 -31.34
C LEU A 40 -7.31 -37.94 -31.48
N GLN A 41 -6.31 -37.59 -30.66
CA GLN A 41 -5.37 -38.55 -30.05
C GLN A 41 -4.56 -37.89 -28.92
N LYS A 42 -4.63 -38.46 -27.71
CA LYS A 42 -3.71 -38.15 -26.58
C LYS A 42 -2.32 -38.72 -26.89
N PRO A 43 -1.24 -38.07 -26.44
CA PRO A 43 0.01 -38.76 -26.13
C PRO A 43 0.51 -38.54 -24.69
N PRO A 44 1.47 -39.37 -24.23
CA PRO A 44 1.59 -39.78 -22.84
C PRO A 44 2.61 -38.96 -22.02
N SER A 45 2.49 -39.11 -20.70
CA SER A 45 3.43 -38.66 -19.68
C SER A 45 4.78 -39.37 -19.79
N ILE A 46 5.86 -38.62 -20.02
CA ILE A 46 7.24 -39.08 -19.82
C ILE A 46 8.02 -37.99 -19.10
N SER A 47 8.44 -38.30 -17.87
CA SER A 47 9.45 -37.56 -17.12
C SER A 47 10.84 -37.86 -17.69
N ARG A 48 11.62 -36.82 -17.95
CA ARG A 48 13.08 -36.95 -18.11
C ARG A 48 13.78 -35.80 -17.40
N GLN A 49 14.52 -36.19 -16.37
CA GLN A 49 15.59 -35.44 -15.74
C GLN A 49 16.57 -34.90 -16.79
N ASN A 50 17.09 -33.69 -16.56
CA ASN A 50 18.42 -33.33 -17.02
C ASN A 50 19.15 -32.55 -15.92
N LYS A 51 20.23 -33.18 -15.44
CA LYS A 51 21.24 -32.69 -14.51
C LYS A 51 21.94 -31.46 -15.09
N LEU A 52 22.17 -30.43 -14.28
CA LEU A 52 23.24 -29.46 -14.49
C LEU A 52 24.30 -29.63 -13.40
N ALA A 53 25.56 -29.51 -13.83
CA ALA A 53 26.75 -30.01 -13.17
C ALA A 53 27.10 -29.28 -11.86
N VAL A 54 27.50 -30.09 -10.88
CA VAL A 54 28.11 -29.69 -9.60
C VAL A 54 29.54 -29.21 -9.86
N VAL A 55 29.86 -28.00 -9.42
CA VAL A 55 31.25 -27.55 -9.23
C VAL A 55 31.62 -27.74 -7.75
N THR A 56 32.82 -28.29 -7.57
CA THR A 56 33.35 -29.02 -6.43
C THR A 56 33.40 -28.23 -5.13
N ALA A 57 32.85 -28.84 -4.07
CA ALA A 57 32.94 -28.40 -2.69
C ALA A 57 34.35 -28.54 -2.13
N ILE A 58 34.78 -27.53 -1.36
CA ILE A 58 35.89 -27.64 -0.40
C ILE A 58 35.34 -28.38 0.83
N GLN A 59 35.95 -29.52 1.18
CA GLN A 59 35.62 -30.28 2.38
C GLN A 59 36.12 -29.55 3.64
N VAL A 60 35.21 -29.28 4.58
CA VAL A 60 35.50 -29.29 6.01
C VAL A 60 34.37 -30.02 6.74
N SER A 61 34.79 -30.98 7.55
CA SER A 61 34.00 -31.89 8.39
C SER A 61 33.28 -31.20 9.55
N THR A 62 31.99 -31.47 9.72
CA THR A 62 31.36 -32.27 10.80
C THR A 62 29.84 -32.07 10.71
N GLN A 63 29.06 -33.09 11.06
CA GLN A 63 27.60 -33.13 10.95
C GLN A 63 26.91 -31.79 11.28
N SER A 64 26.37 -31.10 10.26
CA SER A 64 25.32 -30.11 10.46
C SER A 64 24.04 -30.67 9.86
N GLU A 65 23.08 -31.03 10.71
CA GLU A 65 21.68 -31.07 10.29
C GLU A 65 21.38 -29.76 9.55
N ASN A 66 20.91 -29.85 8.30
CA ASN A 66 20.48 -28.66 7.56
C ASN A 66 19.25 -28.10 8.30
N ASP A 67 19.48 -27.15 9.20
CA ASP A 67 18.46 -26.46 10.01
C ASP A 67 17.57 -25.52 9.16
N ASP A 68 17.66 -25.62 7.83
CA ASP A 68 16.90 -24.89 6.81
C ASP A 68 16.76 -23.38 7.11
N PHE A 69 17.82 -22.80 7.67
CA PHE A 69 17.93 -21.37 7.95
C PHE A 69 18.20 -20.62 6.64
N VAL A 70 17.24 -19.79 6.23
CA VAL A 70 17.35 -18.96 5.02
C VAL A 70 17.38 -17.49 5.41
N LEU A 71 18.50 -16.81 5.15
CA LEU A 71 18.57 -15.35 5.27
C LEU A 71 18.23 -14.71 3.92
N GLU A 72 17.04 -14.11 3.83
CA GLU A 72 16.68 -13.22 2.72
C GLU A 72 17.30 -11.84 2.97
N ASP A 73 18.58 -11.72 2.63
CA ASP A 73 19.38 -10.55 2.94
C ASP A 73 19.15 -9.37 1.98
N VAL A 74 19.53 -8.18 2.43
CA VAL A 74 19.46 -6.95 1.63
C VAL A 74 20.83 -6.58 1.06
N PRO A 75 20.87 -6.01 -0.16
CA PRO A 75 22.12 -5.56 -0.76
C PRO A 75 22.83 -4.48 0.06
N HIS A 76 24.16 -4.51 0.00
CA HIS A 76 25.06 -3.52 0.57
C HIS A 76 25.94 -2.93 -0.55
N LEU A 77 26.29 -1.65 -0.47
CA LEU A 77 27.10 -0.98 -1.50
C LEU A 77 28.43 -1.71 -1.76
N THR A 78 29.05 -2.25 -0.71
CA THR A 78 30.30 -3.03 -0.84
C THR A 78 30.16 -4.32 -1.65
N ASN A 79 28.95 -4.80 -1.93
CA ASN A 79 28.75 -5.93 -2.83
C ASN A 79 29.12 -5.60 -4.29
N PHE A 80 29.10 -4.32 -4.68
CA PHE A 80 29.46 -3.86 -6.03
C PHE A 80 30.46 -2.70 -6.05
N LEU A 81 30.82 -2.14 -4.88
CA LEU A 81 31.87 -1.14 -4.66
C LEU A 81 32.77 -1.60 -3.49
N PRO A 82 33.66 -2.60 -3.70
CA PRO A 82 34.35 -3.30 -2.61
C PRO A 82 35.31 -2.42 -1.80
N ASP A 83 35.86 -1.36 -2.41
CA ASP A 83 36.88 -0.51 -1.81
C ASP A 83 36.30 0.71 -1.05
N LEU A 84 34.99 0.70 -0.77
CA LEU A 84 34.36 1.80 -0.03
C LEU A 84 34.90 1.89 1.41
N PRO A 85 35.38 3.08 1.83
CA PRO A 85 35.80 3.30 3.20
C PRO A 85 34.60 3.22 4.16
N SER A 86 34.89 2.83 5.41
CA SER A 86 33.91 2.83 6.50
C SER A 86 34.34 3.82 7.59
N TYR A 87 33.38 4.51 8.18
CA TYR A 87 33.58 5.55 9.18
C TYR A 87 32.89 5.19 10.49
N PRO A 88 33.38 5.64 11.66
CA PRO A 88 32.67 5.47 12.92
C PRO A 88 31.34 6.23 12.90
N ASN A 89 30.28 5.62 13.42
CA ASN A 89 28.96 6.24 13.43
C ASN A 89 28.92 7.46 14.40
N PRO A 90 28.49 8.65 13.96
CA PRO A 90 28.34 9.85 14.81
C PRO A 90 27.48 9.61 16.06
N LEU A 91 26.54 8.66 15.99
CA LEU A 91 25.68 8.27 17.11
C LEU A 91 26.45 7.75 18.32
N MET A 92 27.71 7.31 18.16
CA MET A 92 28.59 6.95 19.29
C MET A 92 28.79 8.12 20.25
N LYS A 93 28.70 9.37 19.75
CA LYS A 93 28.84 10.61 20.53
C LYS A 93 27.48 11.21 20.92
N SER A 94 26.36 10.62 20.50
CA SER A 94 25.02 11.14 20.77
C SER A 94 24.63 10.93 22.22
N GLN A 95 24.17 11.98 22.89
CA GLN A 95 23.65 11.90 24.26
C GLN A 95 22.42 10.98 24.37
N ALA A 96 21.57 10.96 23.34
CA ALA A 96 20.37 10.11 23.35
C ALA A 96 20.72 8.62 23.30
N TYR A 97 21.78 8.27 22.56
CA TYR A 97 22.24 6.89 22.44
C TYR A 97 23.19 6.51 23.57
N SER A 98 23.95 7.44 24.17
CA SER A 98 24.88 7.12 25.26
C SER A 98 24.22 6.58 26.53
N ILE A 99 22.94 6.88 26.76
CA ILE A 99 22.16 6.38 27.91
C ILE A 99 21.78 4.89 27.75
N VAL A 100 21.74 4.39 26.51
CA VAL A 100 21.30 3.02 26.22
C VAL A 100 22.50 2.06 26.41
N LYS A 101 22.27 0.86 26.97
CA LYS A 101 23.36 -0.13 27.19
C LYS A 101 23.76 -0.91 25.94
N LYS A 102 22.91 -0.90 24.90
CA LYS A 102 23.12 -1.54 23.59
C LYS A 102 22.70 -0.56 22.50
N ASN A 103 23.66 0.18 21.97
CA ASN A 103 23.39 1.32 21.08
C ASN A 103 23.27 0.91 19.62
N PHE A 104 23.97 -0.16 19.24
CA PHE A 104 24.08 -0.62 17.86
C PHE A 104 23.54 -2.02 17.71
N VAL A 105 23.01 -2.28 16.53
CA VAL A 105 22.52 -3.58 16.10
C VAL A 105 23.69 -4.35 15.48
N SER A 106 23.91 -5.57 15.93
CA SER A 106 24.92 -6.46 15.35
C SER A 106 24.59 -6.71 13.88
N PRO A 107 25.58 -6.79 12.97
CA PRO A 107 25.35 -7.31 11.62
C PRO A 107 24.60 -8.64 11.68
N GLU A 108 24.96 -9.55 12.58
CA GLU A 108 24.38 -10.90 12.69
C GLU A 108 22.97 -10.96 13.30
N ASP A 109 22.42 -9.83 13.76
CA ASP A 109 21.05 -9.81 14.28
C ASP A 109 20.03 -10.00 13.14
N VAL A 110 19.23 -11.06 13.24
CA VAL A 110 18.17 -11.41 12.28
C VAL A 110 16.80 -11.50 12.96
N VAL A 111 15.75 -11.32 12.17
CA VAL A 111 14.34 -11.38 12.57
C VAL A 111 13.68 -12.51 11.79
N ALA A 112 13.14 -13.51 12.49
CA ALA A 112 12.42 -14.62 11.87
C ALA A 112 11.12 -14.13 11.23
N GLN A 113 10.79 -14.63 10.04
CA GLN A 113 9.51 -14.36 9.36
C GLN A 113 8.35 -15.05 10.09
N ASN A 114 8.54 -16.30 10.50
CA ASN A 114 7.55 -17.07 11.23
C ASN A 114 8.08 -17.37 12.63
N VAL A 115 7.36 -16.90 13.66
CA VAL A 115 7.68 -17.19 15.07
C VAL A 115 6.79 -18.28 15.67
N VAL A 116 5.69 -18.61 14.98
CA VAL A 116 4.82 -19.74 15.31
C VAL A 116 5.07 -20.83 14.29
N ILE A 117 5.76 -21.88 14.71
CA ILE A 117 6.15 -23.01 13.87
C ILE A 117 5.79 -24.32 14.56
N GLN A 118 5.70 -25.42 13.79
CA GLN A 118 5.59 -26.75 14.39
C GLN A 118 6.95 -27.16 14.94
N LYS A 119 6.97 -27.98 16.01
CA LYS A 119 8.19 -28.27 16.77
C LYS A 119 9.30 -28.88 15.90
N GLU A 120 8.95 -29.67 14.90
CA GLU A 120 9.89 -30.33 13.99
C GLU A 120 9.97 -29.66 12.60
N SER A 121 9.38 -28.47 12.43
CA SER A 121 9.43 -27.74 11.16
C SER A 121 10.71 -26.92 11.01
N PRO A 122 11.19 -26.71 9.77
CA PRO A 122 12.40 -25.95 9.49
C PRO A 122 12.30 -24.51 10.01
N ARG A 123 13.44 -23.91 10.37
CA ARG A 123 13.48 -22.51 10.86
C ARG A 123 13.03 -21.49 9.83
N GLY A 124 13.24 -21.78 8.54
CA GLY A 124 12.72 -20.98 7.45
C GLY A 124 13.39 -19.62 7.29
N VAL A 125 12.61 -18.65 6.79
CA VAL A 125 13.11 -17.35 6.32
C VAL A 125 13.33 -16.37 7.47
N HIS A 126 14.45 -15.65 7.39
CA HIS A 126 14.86 -14.60 8.30
C HIS A 126 15.27 -13.36 7.51
N PHE A 127 15.07 -12.19 8.11
CA PHE A 127 15.45 -10.89 7.57
C PHE A 127 16.47 -10.21 8.47
N ARG A 128 17.33 -9.37 7.91
CA ARG A 128 18.31 -8.62 8.70
C ARG A 128 17.61 -7.59 9.60
N ARG A 129 17.99 -7.51 10.87
CA ARG A 129 17.39 -6.56 11.82
C ARG A 129 17.74 -5.12 11.46
N ALA A 130 16.75 -4.24 11.41
CA ALA A 130 16.95 -2.82 11.16
C ALA A 130 17.49 -2.09 12.39
N GLY A 131 18.28 -1.03 12.17
CA GLY A 131 18.79 -0.17 13.24
C GLY A 131 20.20 0.38 12.98
N PRO A 132 20.72 1.22 13.87
CA PRO A 132 22.03 1.84 13.71
C PRO A 132 23.15 0.79 13.77
N ARG A 133 24.16 0.97 12.93
CA ARG A 133 25.40 0.16 12.92
C ARG A 133 26.56 0.97 13.47
N GLU A 134 27.58 0.30 14.01
CA GLU A 134 28.79 0.97 14.53
C GLU A 134 29.57 1.70 13.44
N LYS A 135 29.53 1.16 12.22
CA LYS A 135 30.18 1.70 11.03
C LYS A 135 29.15 2.21 10.03
N ILE A 136 29.47 3.33 9.38
CA ILE A 136 28.72 3.93 8.27
C ILE A 136 29.59 3.99 7.03
N TYR A 137 28.98 4.12 5.86
CA TYR A 137 29.66 4.14 4.54
C TYR A 137 29.40 5.43 3.76
N PHE A 138 28.85 6.43 4.44
CA PHE A 138 28.69 7.79 3.97
C PHE A 138 29.18 8.74 5.04
N GLU A 139 30.11 9.61 4.72
CA GLU A 139 30.50 10.68 5.61
C GLU A 139 29.39 11.75 5.61
N PRO A 140 28.87 12.19 6.78
CA PRO A 140 27.70 13.07 6.80
C PRO A 140 27.82 14.38 6.03
N GLU A 141 29.04 14.91 5.91
CA GLU A 141 29.33 16.16 5.19
C GLU A 141 29.25 15.99 3.66
N GLU A 142 29.43 14.77 3.16
CA GLU A 142 29.36 14.42 1.73
C GLU A 142 27.97 13.91 1.33
N VAL A 143 27.06 13.70 2.28
CA VAL A 143 25.71 13.22 1.98
C VAL A 143 24.87 14.32 1.34
N ARG A 144 24.34 14.00 0.16
CA ARG A 144 23.25 14.73 -0.49
C ARG A 144 22.08 13.79 -0.67
N ALA A 145 21.11 13.92 0.23
CA ALA A 145 19.93 13.06 0.28
C ALA A 145 18.77 13.65 -0.52
N CYS A 146 17.90 12.80 -1.08
CA CYS A 146 16.62 13.23 -1.62
C CYS A 146 15.46 12.37 -1.13
N ILE A 147 14.29 13.00 -0.95
CA ILE A 147 13.04 12.37 -0.49
C ILE A 147 11.97 12.61 -1.55
N VAL A 148 11.27 11.56 -1.95
CA VAL A 148 10.16 11.64 -2.90
C VAL A 148 8.94 10.85 -2.41
N THR A 149 7.75 11.41 -2.58
CA THR A 149 6.46 10.76 -2.27
C THR A 149 5.66 10.50 -3.54
N CYS A 150 5.17 9.29 -3.71
CA CYS A 150 4.46 8.85 -4.92
C CYS A 150 3.14 8.14 -4.61
N GLY A 151 2.20 8.18 -5.56
CA GLY A 151 0.92 7.47 -5.48
C GLY A 151 -0.14 8.18 -4.64
N GLY A 152 -1.11 7.41 -4.15
CA GLY A 152 -2.21 7.94 -3.33
C GLY A 152 -1.79 8.38 -1.93
N LEU A 153 -2.56 9.29 -1.34
CA LEU A 153 -2.34 9.77 0.04
C LEU A 153 -2.59 8.65 1.07
N CYS A 154 -1.95 8.83 2.23
CA CYS A 154 -1.98 7.94 3.38
C CYS A 154 -1.66 8.80 4.61
N PRO A 155 -2.36 8.63 5.75
CA PRO A 155 -1.96 9.26 7.00
C PRO A 155 -0.51 8.90 7.36
N GLY A 156 0.27 9.87 7.83
CA GLY A 156 1.66 9.65 8.27
C GLY A 156 2.76 9.91 7.25
N ILE A 157 2.45 10.19 5.97
CA ILE A 157 3.49 10.54 4.97
C ILE A 157 4.34 11.73 5.43
N ASN A 158 3.71 12.78 5.95
CA ASN A 158 4.43 13.95 6.46
C ASN A 158 5.27 13.63 7.70
N THR A 159 4.82 12.71 8.56
CA THR A 159 5.61 12.22 9.69
C THR A 159 6.86 11.51 9.18
N VAL A 160 6.74 10.59 8.22
CA VAL A 160 7.91 9.93 7.60
C VAL A 160 8.89 10.96 7.02
N ILE A 161 8.42 11.94 6.24
CA ILE A 161 9.29 12.99 5.68
C ILE A 161 10.03 13.73 6.81
N ARG A 162 9.29 14.16 7.84
CA ARG A 162 9.86 14.90 8.97
C ARG A 162 10.95 14.08 9.65
N GLU A 163 10.68 12.82 9.97
CA GLU A 163 11.59 11.97 10.72
C GLU A 163 12.82 11.56 9.90
N ILE A 164 12.71 11.44 8.57
CA ILE A 164 13.90 11.27 7.70
C ILE A 164 14.77 12.52 7.75
N VAL A 165 14.18 13.71 7.58
CA VAL A 165 14.92 14.99 7.59
C VAL A 165 15.58 15.24 8.95
N CYS A 166 14.82 15.06 10.04
CA CYS A 166 15.33 15.19 11.40
C CYS A 166 16.40 14.13 11.70
N GLY A 167 16.20 12.88 11.25
CA GLY A 167 17.18 11.81 11.45
C GLY A 167 18.50 12.10 10.75
N LEU A 168 18.46 12.46 9.48
CA LEU A 168 19.65 12.86 8.72
C LEU A 168 20.36 14.06 9.35
N ASN A 169 19.62 15.13 9.65
CA ASN A 169 20.23 16.38 10.12
C ASN A 169 20.67 16.35 11.59
N ILE A 170 19.81 15.87 12.49
CA ILE A 170 20.04 15.94 13.95
C ILE A 170 20.86 14.74 14.42
N MET A 171 20.60 13.53 13.92
CA MET A 171 21.33 12.34 14.37
C MET A 171 22.67 12.17 13.66
N TYR A 172 22.74 12.46 12.36
CA TYR A 172 23.92 12.23 11.54
C TYR A 172 24.67 13.50 11.14
N GLY A 173 24.06 14.69 11.23
CA GLY A 173 24.71 15.96 10.87
C GLY A 173 24.59 16.36 9.39
N VAL A 174 23.83 15.61 8.59
CA VAL A 174 23.64 15.86 7.15
C VAL A 174 22.90 17.17 6.92
N GLN A 175 23.49 18.08 6.12
CA GLN A 175 22.91 19.40 5.85
C GLN A 175 22.19 19.50 4.49
N ASP A 176 22.58 18.68 3.51
CA ASP A 176 22.05 18.75 2.14
C ASP A 176 20.97 17.70 1.92
N ILE A 177 19.72 18.11 2.12
CA ILE A 177 18.53 17.25 2.00
C ILE A 177 17.52 17.92 1.07
N LEU A 178 17.17 17.22 0.00
CA LEU A 178 16.24 17.69 -1.03
C LEU A 178 14.90 16.96 -0.94
N GLY A 179 13.81 17.72 -1.09
CA GLY A 179 12.48 17.19 -1.38
C GLY A 179 12.22 17.26 -2.88
N ILE A 180 11.84 16.14 -3.50
CA ILE A 180 11.45 16.08 -4.91
C ILE A 180 9.93 16.26 -4.98
N GLU A 181 9.47 17.35 -5.61
CA GLU A 181 8.04 17.66 -5.65
C GLU A 181 7.29 16.91 -6.75
N GLY A 182 6.10 16.39 -6.44
CA GLY A 182 5.19 15.83 -7.43
C GLY A 182 5.54 14.42 -7.90
N GLY A 183 6.13 13.60 -7.04
CA GLY A 183 6.46 12.19 -7.32
C GLY A 183 7.61 12.04 -8.34
N TYR A 184 7.66 10.91 -9.05
CA TYR A 184 8.77 10.61 -9.96
C TYR A 184 9.01 11.65 -11.06
N LYS A 185 7.95 12.32 -11.53
CA LYS A 185 8.07 13.42 -12.50
C LYS A 185 8.92 14.59 -11.97
N GLY A 186 8.97 14.77 -10.66
CA GLY A 186 9.74 15.82 -10.01
C GLY A 186 11.24 15.73 -10.27
N PHE A 187 11.78 14.53 -10.49
CA PHE A 187 13.20 14.34 -10.78
C PHE A 187 13.62 15.13 -12.02
N TYR A 188 12.94 14.96 -13.16
CA TYR A 188 13.32 15.63 -14.41
C TYR A 188 12.57 16.95 -14.67
N SER A 189 11.58 17.31 -13.84
CA SER A 189 10.95 18.64 -13.89
C SER A 189 11.75 19.71 -13.12
N LYS A 190 12.86 19.33 -12.47
CA LYS A 190 13.73 20.19 -11.65
C LYS A 190 13.01 20.93 -10.51
N ASN A 191 11.89 20.38 -10.02
CA ASN A 191 11.16 20.92 -8.87
C ASN A 191 11.71 20.30 -7.58
N THR A 192 12.66 21.00 -6.95
CA THR A 192 13.27 20.58 -5.69
C THR A 192 13.16 21.63 -4.62
N LEU A 193 12.97 21.19 -3.39
CA LEU A 193 12.89 22.03 -2.20
C LEU A 193 13.98 21.63 -1.20
N MET A 194 14.72 22.59 -0.66
CA MET A 194 15.64 22.32 0.46
C MET A 194 14.86 21.99 1.73
N LEU A 195 15.16 20.85 2.34
CA LEU A 195 14.53 20.38 3.56
C LEU A 195 15.45 20.58 4.76
N THR A 196 14.95 21.25 5.78
CA THR A 196 15.63 21.42 7.06
C THR A 196 14.66 21.07 8.20
N PRO A 197 15.14 20.74 9.41
CA PRO A 197 14.26 20.51 10.57
C PRO A 197 13.26 21.65 10.80
N LYS A 198 13.67 22.90 10.51
CA LYS A 198 12.80 24.08 10.58
C LYS A 198 11.64 24.02 9.58
N VAL A 199 11.93 23.67 8.32
CA VAL A 199 10.92 23.54 7.25
C VAL A 199 9.91 22.43 7.57
N VAL A 200 10.36 21.29 8.09
CA VAL A 200 9.50 20.14 8.38
C VAL A 200 8.90 20.14 9.78
N ASN A 201 9.13 21.18 10.59
CA ASN A 201 8.83 21.15 12.02
C ASN A 201 7.36 20.78 12.31
N TYR A 202 6.42 21.36 11.55
CA TYR A 202 4.98 21.22 11.80
C TYR A 202 4.28 20.18 10.91
N ILE A 203 4.91 19.67 9.85
CA ILE A 203 4.18 18.94 8.80
C ILE A 203 3.51 17.65 9.29
N HIS A 204 4.04 17.02 10.34
CA HIS A 204 3.46 15.82 10.97
C HIS A 204 2.03 16.03 11.54
N LYS A 205 1.63 17.29 11.78
CA LYS A 205 0.27 17.66 12.22
C LYS A 205 -0.72 17.82 11.07
N CYS A 206 -0.22 17.76 9.83
CA CYS A 206 -1.02 17.89 8.63
C CYS A 206 -1.13 16.53 7.93
N GLY A 207 -2.32 16.21 7.42
CA GLY A 207 -2.47 15.09 6.51
C GLY A 207 -1.92 15.37 5.11
N GLY A 208 -2.03 14.38 4.23
CA GLY A 208 -1.51 14.46 2.87
C GLY A 208 0.03 14.44 2.81
N THR A 209 0.60 15.15 1.83
CA THR A 209 2.06 15.25 1.67
C THR A 209 2.49 16.66 1.26
N PHE A 210 3.39 17.24 2.03
CA PHE A 210 3.98 18.56 1.79
C PHE A 210 4.74 18.64 0.46
N LEU A 211 5.32 17.54 -0.01
CA LEU A 211 6.05 17.46 -1.29
C LEU A 211 5.13 17.32 -2.52
N ARG A 212 3.80 17.30 -2.32
CA ARG A 212 2.82 16.87 -3.33
C ARG A 212 3.12 15.43 -3.80
N THR A 213 2.21 14.84 -4.57
CA THR A 213 2.39 13.48 -5.09
C THR A 213 1.80 13.37 -6.48
N SER A 214 2.24 12.38 -7.25
CA SER A 214 1.62 12.03 -8.53
C SER A 214 1.55 10.53 -8.72
N ARG A 215 0.69 10.11 -9.66
CA ARG A 215 0.62 8.74 -10.17
C ARG A 215 1.38 8.65 -11.50
N GLY A 216 2.19 7.61 -11.67
CA GLY A 216 2.96 7.36 -12.89
C GLY A 216 4.15 8.30 -13.06
N GLY A 217 4.61 8.46 -14.31
CA GLY A 217 5.74 9.35 -14.64
C GLY A 217 7.13 8.81 -14.30
N HIS A 218 7.23 7.51 -14.00
CA HIS A 218 8.49 6.81 -13.82
C HIS A 218 9.23 6.69 -15.15
N ASP A 219 10.47 7.16 -15.17
CA ASP A 219 11.41 7.01 -16.29
C ASP A 219 12.79 6.76 -15.68
N THR A 220 13.22 5.50 -15.65
CA THR A 220 14.41 5.07 -14.90
C THR A 220 15.65 5.84 -15.31
N HIS A 221 15.88 6.02 -16.62
CA HIS A 221 17.08 6.71 -17.11
C HIS A 221 17.04 8.19 -16.70
N LYS A 222 15.93 8.90 -16.97
CA LYS A 222 15.83 10.32 -16.57
C LYS A 222 15.98 10.53 -15.06
N ILE A 223 15.46 9.61 -14.25
CA ILE A 223 15.56 9.68 -12.79
C ILE A 223 17.02 9.49 -12.36
N VAL A 224 17.69 8.45 -12.84
CA VAL A 224 19.08 8.14 -12.45
C VAL A 224 20.05 9.17 -13.01
N ASP A 225 19.84 9.68 -14.23
CA ASP A 225 20.62 10.80 -14.78
C ASP A 225 20.51 12.03 -13.87
N ASN A 226 19.31 12.37 -13.36
CA ASN A 226 19.14 13.48 -12.42
C ASN A 226 19.70 13.21 -11.02
N ILE A 227 19.79 11.95 -10.60
CA ILE A 227 20.45 11.57 -9.34
C ILE A 227 21.96 11.83 -9.48
N GLU A 228 22.54 11.37 -10.59
CA GLU A 228 23.96 11.51 -10.92
C GLU A 228 24.35 12.98 -11.16
N ASP A 229 23.63 13.70 -12.04
CA ASP A 229 23.88 15.12 -12.37
C ASP A 229 23.86 16.05 -11.15
N ARG A 230 23.10 15.67 -10.11
CA ARG A 230 22.95 16.45 -8.88
C ARG A 230 23.81 15.96 -7.74
N GLY A 231 24.62 14.92 -7.94
CA GLY A 231 25.44 14.31 -6.90
C GLY A 231 24.63 13.74 -5.74
N ILE A 232 23.40 13.29 -5.98
CA ILE A 232 22.55 12.68 -4.94
C ILE A 232 23.08 11.27 -4.65
N ASN A 233 23.42 11.01 -3.40
CA ASN A 233 23.98 9.71 -2.96
C ASN A 233 23.07 8.94 -1.99
N GLN A 234 21.94 9.53 -1.57
CA GLN A 234 20.89 8.81 -0.84
C GLN A 234 19.50 9.17 -1.37
N VAL A 235 18.67 8.16 -1.63
CA VAL A 235 17.34 8.32 -2.23
C VAL A 235 16.31 7.58 -1.38
N TYR A 236 15.38 8.35 -0.80
CA TYR A 236 14.28 7.84 0.02
C TYR A 236 12.96 7.93 -0.76
N ILE A 237 12.38 6.78 -1.06
CA ILE A 237 11.20 6.66 -1.93
C ILE A 237 10.01 6.18 -1.12
N ILE A 238 9.04 7.06 -0.86
CA ILE A 238 7.83 6.77 -0.09
C ILE A 238 6.68 6.50 -1.07
N GLY A 239 6.13 5.29 -1.06
CA GLY A 239 5.06 4.96 -2.02
C GLY A 239 4.48 3.55 -1.90
N GLY A 240 3.49 3.24 -2.74
CA GLY A 240 2.86 1.91 -2.78
C GLY A 240 3.62 0.91 -3.66
N ASP A 241 2.97 -0.18 -4.06
CA ASP A 241 3.55 -1.25 -4.88
C ASP A 241 4.16 -0.75 -6.21
N GLY A 242 3.40 0.03 -6.99
CA GLY A 242 3.92 0.61 -8.25
C GLY A 242 5.13 1.52 -8.03
N THR A 243 5.21 2.19 -6.88
CA THR A 243 6.39 2.98 -6.50
C THR A 243 7.56 2.07 -6.13
N HIS A 244 7.34 0.98 -5.39
CA HIS A 244 8.41 0.05 -5.01
C HIS A 244 8.98 -0.68 -6.24
N LYS A 245 8.14 -1.00 -7.23
CA LYS A 245 8.59 -1.48 -8.53
C LYS A 245 9.52 -0.47 -9.22
N GLY A 246 9.15 0.81 -9.21
CA GLY A 246 10.01 1.90 -9.68
C GLY A 246 11.32 2.02 -8.91
N ALA A 247 11.28 1.92 -7.58
CA ALA A 247 12.45 1.94 -6.70
C ALA A 247 13.42 0.78 -7.00
N SER A 248 12.90 -0.42 -7.26
CA SER A 248 13.70 -1.57 -7.68
C SER A 248 14.43 -1.29 -8.99
N LEU A 249 13.75 -0.71 -9.99
CA LEU A 249 14.37 -0.35 -11.27
C LEU A 249 15.45 0.73 -11.12
N ILE A 250 15.23 1.72 -10.24
CA ILE A 250 16.22 2.76 -9.93
C ILE A 250 17.46 2.13 -9.29
N TYR A 251 17.26 1.24 -8.31
CA TYR A 251 18.36 0.52 -7.66
C TYR A 251 19.17 -0.33 -8.64
N GLU A 252 18.52 -1.11 -9.50
CA GLU A 252 19.23 -1.93 -10.50
C GLU A 252 20.04 -1.08 -11.49
N GLU A 253 19.50 0.07 -11.92
CA GLU A 253 20.21 0.99 -12.80
C GLU A 253 21.40 1.69 -12.10
N VAL A 254 21.23 2.10 -10.84
CA VAL A 254 22.31 2.62 -9.97
C VAL A 254 23.44 1.60 -9.86
N LYS A 255 23.09 0.33 -9.57
CA LYS A 255 24.05 -0.77 -9.48
C LYS A 255 24.74 -1.03 -10.81
N ARG A 256 23.99 -1.04 -11.92
CA ARG A 256 24.54 -1.23 -13.27
C ARG A 256 25.57 -0.15 -13.65
N ARG A 257 25.35 1.10 -13.20
CA ARG A 257 26.27 2.22 -13.42
C ARG A 257 27.42 2.28 -12.40
N GLY A 258 27.39 1.46 -11.34
CA GLY A 258 28.40 1.49 -10.28
C GLY A 258 28.38 2.78 -9.46
N LEU A 259 27.20 3.39 -9.27
CA LEU A 259 27.09 4.65 -8.52
C LEU A 259 27.04 4.37 -7.01
N GLN A 260 27.73 5.19 -6.22
CA GLN A 260 27.65 5.17 -4.74
C GLN A 260 26.35 5.82 -4.27
N VAL A 261 25.20 5.22 -4.59
CA VAL A 261 23.86 5.73 -4.24
C VAL A 261 23.09 4.67 -3.46
N ALA A 262 22.68 5.02 -2.24
CA ALA A 262 21.78 4.18 -1.44
C ALA A 262 20.31 4.47 -1.79
N VAL A 263 19.56 3.43 -2.15
CA VAL A 263 18.12 3.52 -2.47
C VAL A 263 17.32 2.80 -1.39
N ALA A 264 16.48 3.55 -0.66
CA ALA A 264 15.60 3.01 0.37
C ALA A 264 14.13 3.25 0.01
N GLY A 265 13.34 2.18 -0.02
CA GLY A 265 11.89 2.21 -0.13
C GLY A 265 11.21 2.30 1.24
N ILE A 266 10.22 3.18 1.37
CA ILE A 266 9.35 3.25 2.54
C ILE A 266 7.93 2.84 2.12
N PRO A 267 7.42 1.70 2.64
CA PRO A 267 6.21 1.08 2.11
C PRO A 267 4.96 1.83 2.58
N LYS A 268 4.28 2.47 1.63
CA LYS A 268 3.06 3.26 1.87
C LYS A 268 1.85 2.61 1.21
N THR A 269 1.05 1.92 2.01
CA THR A 269 -0.28 1.42 1.67
C THR A 269 -1.18 1.55 2.90
N ILE A 270 -2.43 1.98 2.73
CA ILE A 270 -3.38 1.94 3.84
C ILE A 270 -4.10 0.60 3.90
N ASP A 271 -4.08 -0.19 2.83
CA ASP A 271 -4.85 -1.43 2.73
C ASP A 271 -4.22 -2.59 3.55
N ASN A 272 -3.04 -2.35 4.15
CA ASN A 272 -2.26 -3.34 4.88
C ASN A 272 -1.98 -4.63 4.08
N ASP A 273 -1.70 -4.45 2.79
CA ASP A 273 -1.61 -5.52 1.80
C ASP A 273 -0.17 -5.98 1.49
N ILE A 274 0.81 -5.64 2.34
CA ILE A 274 2.20 -6.07 2.15
C ILE A 274 2.43 -7.38 2.91
N ALA A 275 2.76 -8.44 2.18
CA ALA A 275 2.82 -9.82 2.70
C ALA A 275 3.86 -10.05 3.79
N VAL A 276 5.01 -9.36 3.72
CA VAL A 276 6.14 -9.62 4.61
C VAL A 276 6.04 -8.88 5.94
N ILE A 277 5.29 -7.77 5.98
CA ILE A 277 5.22 -6.92 7.17
C ILE A 277 3.94 -7.16 7.96
N ASP A 278 4.02 -6.98 9.27
CA ASP A 278 2.88 -7.14 10.18
C ASP A 278 1.78 -6.12 9.85
N LYS A 279 2.20 -4.87 9.65
CA LYS A 279 1.34 -3.71 9.45
C LYS A 279 2.00 -2.62 8.60
N SER A 280 1.25 -1.96 7.72
CA SER A 280 1.68 -0.73 7.01
C SER A 280 1.25 0.54 7.75
N PHE A 281 2.03 1.61 7.62
CA PHE A 281 1.72 2.85 8.34
C PHE A 281 0.48 3.54 7.76
N GLY A 282 -0.30 4.18 8.61
CA GLY A 282 -1.58 4.80 8.28
C GLY A 282 -2.76 3.84 8.34
N PHE A 283 -2.52 2.54 8.56
CA PHE A 283 -3.59 1.53 8.69
C PHE A 283 -4.42 1.74 9.96
N ASP A 284 -3.79 1.93 11.12
CA ASP A 284 -4.53 2.12 12.38
C ASP A 284 -5.39 3.40 12.31
N THR A 285 -4.80 4.47 11.80
CA THR A 285 -5.51 5.73 11.56
C THR A 285 -6.68 5.52 10.61
N ALA A 286 -6.49 4.75 9.53
CA ALA A 286 -7.57 4.48 8.59
C ALA A 286 -8.72 3.67 9.20
N VAL A 287 -8.42 2.71 10.08
CA VAL A 287 -9.42 1.94 10.83
C VAL A 287 -10.19 2.83 11.80
N GLU A 288 -9.50 3.72 12.53
CA GLU A 288 -10.11 4.67 13.45
C GLU A 288 -11.08 5.62 12.72
N GLU A 289 -10.70 6.14 11.55
CA GLU A 289 -11.60 6.97 10.73
C GLU A 289 -12.77 6.21 10.12
N ALA A 290 -12.52 4.97 9.69
CA ALA A 290 -13.57 4.10 9.19
C ALA A 290 -14.63 3.84 10.26
N GLN A 291 -14.20 3.62 11.52
CA GLN A 291 -15.10 3.49 12.66
C GLN A 291 -15.96 4.75 12.83
N ARG A 292 -15.40 5.96 12.78
CA ARG A 292 -16.20 7.20 12.89
C ARG A 292 -17.31 7.29 11.84
N ALA A 293 -17.05 6.81 10.62
CA ALA A 293 -18.04 6.77 9.56
C ALA A 293 -19.12 5.69 9.79
N ILE A 294 -18.73 4.54 10.36
CA ILE A 294 -19.65 3.47 10.76
C ILE A 294 -20.57 3.96 11.88
N ASP A 295 -20.03 4.58 12.93
CA ASP A 295 -20.80 5.10 14.05
C ASP A 295 -21.85 6.13 13.58
N ALA A 296 -21.46 7.02 12.65
CA ALA A 296 -22.37 7.97 12.05
C ALA A 296 -23.48 7.28 11.22
N ALA A 297 -23.14 6.24 10.47
CA ALA A 297 -24.13 5.45 9.72
C ALA A 297 -25.11 4.75 10.66
N HIS A 298 -24.61 4.16 11.76
CA HIS A 298 -25.42 3.47 12.75
C HIS A 298 -26.46 4.40 13.38
N VAL A 299 -26.03 5.56 13.88
CA VAL A 299 -26.93 6.57 14.47
C VAL A 299 -28.01 7.02 13.47
N GLU A 300 -27.64 7.25 12.21
CA GLU A 300 -28.58 7.67 11.15
C GLU A 300 -29.65 6.60 10.86
N VAL A 301 -29.31 5.32 10.91
CA VAL A 301 -30.22 4.23 10.53
C VAL A 301 -31.06 3.75 11.70
N GLU A 302 -30.53 3.80 12.92
CA GLU A 302 -31.30 3.55 14.15
C GLU A 302 -32.40 4.60 14.36
N SER A 303 -32.14 5.84 13.91
CA SER A 303 -33.07 6.97 14.05
C SER A 303 -34.27 6.93 13.09
N VAL A 304 -34.37 5.94 12.19
CA VAL A 304 -35.44 5.84 11.20
C VAL A 304 -35.99 4.41 11.10
N GLU A 305 -37.28 4.27 10.81
CA GLU A 305 -37.87 2.95 10.58
C GLU A 305 -37.29 2.33 9.29
N ASN A 306 -36.93 1.05 9.37
CA ASN A 306 -36.35 0.30 8.27
C ASN A 306 -35.09 0.97 7.67
N GLY A 307 -34.20 1.43 8.54
CA GLY A 307 -32.96 2.11 8.17
C GLY A 307 -31.89 1.15 7.66
N VAL A 308 -31.26 1.45 6.53
CA VAL A 308 -30.14 0.67 5.98
C VAL A 308 -28.96 1.57 5.69
N GLY A 309 -27.88 1.36 6.43
CA GLY A 309 -26.64 2.11 6.32
C GLY A 309 -25.65 1.35 5.46
N ILE A 310 -25.08 2.00 4.46
CA ILE A 310 -23.97 1.45 3.67
C ILE A 310 -22.78 2.37 3.83
N VAL A 311 -21.69 1.82 4.36
CA VAL A 311 -20.41 2.52 4.51
C VAL A 311 -19.39 1.90 3.56
N LYS A 312 -19.00 2.65 2.53
CA LYS A 312 -17.96 2.21 1.60
C LYS A 312 -16.59 2.50 2.17
N LEU A 313 -15.79 1.46 2.40
CA LEU A 313 -14.42 1.59 2.87
C LEU A 313 -13.39 1.27 1.78
N MET A 314 -12.15 1.68 2.04
CA MET A 314 -11.02 1.32 1.19
C MET A 314 -10.71 -0.19 1.30
N GLY A 315 -10.06 -0.73 0.29
CA GLY A 315 -9.84 -2.17 0.14
C GLY A 315 -10.01 -2.61 -1.31
N ARG A 316 -9.07 -2.22 -2.17
CA ARG A 316 -9.12 -2.49 -3.61
C ARG A 316 -8.99 -3.98 -3.92
N TYR A 317 -8.03 -4.62 -3.28
CA TYR A 317 -7.67 -6.02 -3.47
C TYR A 317 -7.78 -6.83 -2.17
N SER A 318 -7.78 -6.15 -1.02
CA SER A 318 -7.88 -6.78 0.29
C SER A 318 -8.84 -6.04 1.22
N GLY A 319 -9.56 -6.79 2.04
CA GLY A 319 -10.59 -6.30 2.94
C GLY A 319 -10.14 -5.90 4.35
N PHE A 320 -8.85 -5.68 4.60
CA PHE A 320 -8.35 -5.50 5.97
C PHE A 320 -8.96 -4.32 6.71
N ILE A 321 -9.09 -3.15 6.07
CA ILE A 321 -9.71 -1.97 6.71
C ILE A 321 -11.16 -2.30 7.09
N ALA A 322 -11.93 -2.87 6.15
CA ALA A 322 -13.32 -3.26 6.40
C ALA A 322 -13.45 -4.28 7.53
N MET A 323 -12.62 -5.33 7.54
CA MET A 323 -12.61 -6.35 8.59
C MET A 323 -12.25 -5.76 9.96
N TYR A 324 -11.19 -4.96 10.05
CA TYR A 324 -10.75 -4.38 11.32
C TYR A 324 -11.72 -3.30 11.83
N ALA A 325 -12.25 -2.45 10.96
CA ALA A 325 -13.23 -1.43 11.34
C ALA A 325 -14.54 -2.07 11.84
N THR A 326 -15.00 -3.14 11.18
CA THR A 326 -16.16 -3.95 11.62
C THR A 326 -15.94 -4.51 13.03
N LEU A 327 -14.79 -5.14 13.26
CA LEU A 327 -14.42 -5.71 14.56
C LEU A 327 -14.26 -4.65 15.67
N ALA A 328 -13.78 -3.46 15.30
CA ALA A 328 -13.57 -2.36 16.23
C ALA A 328 -14.87 -1.64 16.62
N SER A 329 -15.77 -1.41 15.65
CA SER A 329 -17.06 -0.73 15.87
C SER A 329 -18.05 -1.62 16.63
N ARG A 330 -18.23 -2.88 16.19
CA ARG A 330 -19.30 -3.80 16.65
C ARG A 330 -20.74 -3.42 16.29
N ASP A 331 -20.95 -2.29 15.62
CA ASP A 331 -22.29 -1.83 15.18
C ASP A 331 -22.62 -2.26 13.74
N VAL A 332 -21.79 -3.13 13.15
CA VAL A 332 -21.90 -3.60 11.77
C VAL A 332 -22.57 -4.96 11.74
N ASP A 333 -23.66 -5.09 10.99
CA ASP A 333 -24.37 -6.35 10.78
C ASP A 333 -23.78 -7.17 9.63
N CYS A 334 -23.22 -6.50 8.61
CA CYS A 334 -22.67 -7.16 7.43
C CYS A 334 -21.38 -6.50 6.94
N CYS A 335 -20.33 -7.29 6.73
CA CYS A 335 -19.05 -6.88 6.17
C CYS A 335 -18.82 -7.63 4.85
N LEU A 336 -18.71 -6.88 3.76
CA LEU A 336 -18.46 -7.36 2.41
C LEU A 336 -17.04 -6.96 1.97
N ILE A 337 -16.21 -7.96 1.68
CA ILE A 337 -14.80 -7.80 1.30
C ILE A 337 -14.51 -8.47 -0.04
N PRO A 338 -13.45 -8.05 -0.77
CA PRO A 338 -13.10 -8.64 -2.07
C PRO A 338 -12.83 -10.16 -2.00
N GLU A 339 -12.34 -10.64 -0.87
CA GLU A 339 -11.98 -12.05 -0.68
C GLU A 339 -13.18 -12.96 -0.41
N SER A 340 -14.33 -12.41 0.00
CA SER A 340 -15.52 -13.18 0.37
C SER A 340 -16.62 -12.98 -0.68
N PRO A 341 -16.84 -13.96 -1.58
CA PRO A 341 -17.96 -13.91 -2.52
C PRO A 341 -19.29 -13.84 -1.78
N PHE A 342 -20.25 -13.17 -2.40
CA PHE A 342 -21.63 -13.09 -1.94
C PHE A 342 -22.57 -13.01 -3.14
N TYR A 343 -23.83 -13.37 -2.97
CA TYR A 343 -24.88 -13.19 -3.97
C TYR A 343 -26.07 -12.43 -3.36
N LEU A 344 -26.83 -11.75 -4.22
CA LEU A 344 -27.90 -10.85 -3.77
C LEU A 344 -29.21 -11.59 -3.47
N GLU A 345 -29.65 -12.45 -4.40
CA GLU A 345 -30.99 -13.07 -4.40
C GLU A 345 -30.93 -14.58 -4.15
N GLY A 346 -31.98 -15.13 -3.53
CA GLY A 346 -32.09 -16.56 -3.24
C GLY A 346 -31.83 -16.88 -1.76
N ARG A 347 -32.05 -18.15 -1.40
CA ARG A 347 -31.94 -18.62 -0.01
C ARG A 347 -30.50 -18.52 0.47
N GLY A 348 -30.25 -17.78 1.55
CA GLY A 348 -28.93 -17.45 2.10
C GLY A 348 -28.27 -16.24 1.45
N GLY A 349 -29.01 -15.52 0.58
CA GLY A 349 -28.52 -14.33 -0.11
C GLY A 349 -28.55 -13.08 0.75
N LEU A 350 -27.87 -12.03 0.27
CA LEU A 350 -27.78 -10.77 0.99
C LEU A 350 -29.15 -10.14 1.24
N PHE A 351 -30.10 -10.19 0.29
CA PHE A 351 -31.42 -9.59 0.49
C PHE A 351 -32.26 -10.28 1.56
N GLU A 352 -32.17 -11.62 1.66
CA GLU A 352 -32.86 -12.36 2.73
C GLU A 352 -32.29 -11.99 4.10
N PHE A 353 -30.95 -11.93 4.21
CA PHE A 353 -30.29 -11.49 5.44
C PHE A 353 -30.69 -10.06 5.85
N ILE A 354 -30.75 -9.12 4.90
CA ILE A 354 -31.21 -7.74 5.15
C ILE A 354 -32.66 -7.74 5.65
N GLU A 355 -33.53 -8.55 5.04
CA GLU A 355 -34.94 -8.62 5.41
C GLU A 355 -35.11 -9.13 6.85
N ASP A 356 -34.36 -10.17 7.23
CA ASP A 356 -34.42 -10.73 8.58
C ASP A 356 -33.92 -9.72 9.61
N ARG A 357 -32.80 -9.03 9.34
CA ARG A 357 -32.28 -7.99 10.24
C ARG A 357 -33.20 -6.79 10.39
N LEU A 358 -33.86 -6.36 9.31
CA LEU A 358 -34.85 -5.30 9.41
C LEU A 358 -36.07 -5.71 10.26
N LYS A 359 -36.51 -6.97 10.19
CA LYS A 359 -37.61 -7.47 11.04
C LYS A 359 -37.20 -7.60 12.51
N GLU A 360 -35.97 -8.02 12.77
CA GLU A 360 -35.46 -8.23 14.13
C GLU A 360 -35.12 -6.91 14.83
N ASN A 361 -34.40 -6.01 14.15
CA ASN A 361 -33.77 -4.83 14.76
C ASN A 361 -34.34 -3.49 14.25
N GLY A 362 -35.13 -3.49 13.17
CA GLY A 362 -35.64 -2.28 12.53
C GLY A 362 -34.61 -1.48 11.71
N HIS A 363 -33.33 -1.85 11.80
CA HIS A 363 -32.23 -1.21 11.08
C HIS A 363 -31.07 -2.18 10.87
N LEU A 364 -30.11 -1.82 10.00
CA LEU A 364 -28.82 -2.49 9.88
C LEU A 364 -27.74 -1.60 9.26
N VAL A 365 -26.48 -1.96 9.51
CA VAL A 365 -25.29 -1.35 8.91
C VAL A 365 -24.49 -2.38 8.10
N ILE A 366 -24.21 -2.04 6.86
CA ILE A 366 -23.39 -2.80 5.92
C ILE A 366 -22.10 -2.03 5.65
N VAL A 367 -20.97 -2.64 5.94
CA VAL A 367 -19.65 -2.18 5.51
C VAL A 367 -19.28 -2.90 4.22
N VAL A 368 -18.90 -2.14 3.19
CA VAL A 368 -18.48 -2.69 1.90
C VAL A 368 -17.12 -2.13 1.49
N ALA A 369 -16.14 -2.99 1.26
CA ALA A 369 -14.87 -2.58 0.69
C ALA A 369 -15.03 -2.26 -0.81
N GLU A 370 -14.31 -1.25 -1.32
CA GLU A 370 -14.44 -0.80 -2.72
C GLU A 370 -14.22 -1.91 -3.76
N GLY A 371 -13.41 -2.93 -3.44
CA GLY A 371 -13.13 -4.07 -4.32
C GLY A 371 -14.17 -5.20 -4.25
N ALA A 372 -15.13 -5.17 -3.33
CA ALA A 372 -16.14 -6.20 -3.21
C ALA A 372 -17.19 -6.11 -4.34
N GLY A 373 -17.66 -7.25 -4.84
CA GLY A 373 -18.77 -7.33 -5.81
C GLY A 373 -18.50 -6.71 -7.18
N GLN A 374 -17.23 -6.47 -7.54
CA GLN A 374 -16.86 -5.82 -8.80
C GLN A 374 -17.31 -6.61 -10.05
N GLU A 375 -17.46 -7.93 -9.93
CA GLU A 375 -18.05 -8.82 -10.93
C GLU A 375 -19.50 -8.45 -11.28
N TYR A 376 -20.30 -8.07 -10.28
CA TYR A 376 -21.70 -7.68 -10.49
C TYR A 376 -21.79 -6.30 -11.11
N VAL A 377 -21.03 -5.33 -10.59
CA VAL A 377 -21.06 -3.95 -11.10
C VAL A 377 -20.57 -3.91 -12.54
N ALA A 378 -19.56 -4.72 -12.90
CA ALA A 378 -19.02 -4.78 -14.25
C ALA A 378 -19.95 -5.49 -15.25
N ALA A 379 -20.80 -6.43 -14.80
CA ALA A 379 -21.77 -7.10 -15.67
C ALA A 379 -22.89 -6.14 -16.12
N GLU A 380 -23.23 -5.15 -15.31
CA GLU A 380 -24.31 -4.20 -15.60
C GLU A 380 -23.80 -2.86 -16.18
N GLY A 381 -22.64 -2.40 -15.74
CA GLY A 381 -21.99 -1.19 -16.23
C GLY A 381 -21.20 -1.45 -17.50
N HIS A 382 -21.61 -0.86 -18.63
CA HIS A 382 -20.93 -0.94 -19.94
C HIS A 382 -19.53 -0.25 -19.99
N ALA A 383 -18.82 -0.17 -18.86
CA ALA A 383 -17.58 0.59 -18.67
C ALA A 383 -16.40 -0.28 -18.18
N ALA A 384 -16.31 -1.52 -18.65
CA ALA A 384 -15.19 -2.40 -18.32
C ALA A 384 -13.88 -1.92 -19.00
N GLY A 385 -12.84 -1.67 -18.20
CA GLY A 385 -11.45 -1.70 -18.70
C GLY A 385 -10.67 -0.37 -18.72
N LYS A 386 -11.21 0.74 -18.19
CA LYS A 386 -10.40 1.96 -18.03
C LYS A 386 -9.29 1.76 -16.99
N LYS A 387 -8.09 2.27 -17.27
CA LYS A 387 -6.92 2.22 -16.39
C LYS A 387 -6.55 3.62 -15.90
N ASP A 388 -5.98 3.73 -14.71
CA ASP A 388 -5.37 4.98 -14.21
C ASP A 388 -4.01 5.24 -14.89
N ALA A 389 -3.41 6.41 -14.62
CA ALA A 389 -2.10 6.81 -15.18
C ALA A 389 -0.94 5.90 -14.72
N SER A 390 -1.16 5.04 -13.73
CA SER A 390 -0.21 4.02 -13.25
C SER A 390 -0.51 2.63 -13.80
N GLY A 391 -1.52 2.48 -14.66
CA GLY A 391 -1.90 1.22 -15.29
C GLY A 391 -2.86 0.35 -14.47
N ASN A 392 -3.36 0.82 -13.33
CA ASN A 392 -4.29 0.07 -12.49
C ASN A 392 -5.71 0.11 -13.08
N LYS A 393 -6.45 -1.00 -13.04
CA LYS A 393 -7.88 -1.01 -13.41
C LYS A 393 -8.67 -0.06 -12.50
N LEU A 394 -9.50 0.81 -13.09
CA LEU A 394 -10.44 1.62 -12.33
C LEU A 394 -11.61 0.74 -11.88
N LEU A 395 -11.89 0.78 -10.58
CA LEU A 395 -13.04 0.10 -10.00
C LEU A 395 -14.32 0.91 -10.27
N LEU A 396 -15.44 0.20 -10.39
CA LEU A 396 -16.77 0.81 -10.43
C LEU A 396 -17.25 1.02 -8.99
N ASP A 397 -18.09 2.02 -8.76
CA ASP A 397 -18.54 2.34 -7.41
C ASP A 397 -19.62 1.36 -6.94
N VAL A 398 -19.24 0.45 -6.05
CA VAL A 398 -20.12 -0.58 -5.48
C VAL A 398 -21.15 0.02 -4.53
N GLY A 399 -20.88 1.18 -3.91
CA GLY A 399 -21.73 1.77 -2.89
C GLY A 399 -23.12 2.19 -3.41
N PRO A 400 -23.19 3.11 -4.39
CA PRO A 400 -24.44 3.48 -5.03
C PRO A 400 -25.12 2.31 -5.72
N TRP A 401 -24.35 1.44 -6.39
CA TRP A 401 -24.89 0.25 -7.04
C TRP A 401 -25.62 -0.66 -6.05
N LEU A 402 -24.99 -1.00 -4.92
CA LEU A 402 -25.60 -1.85 -3.90
C LEU A 402 -26.81 -1.16 -3.26
N SER A 403 -26.74 0.15 -3.04
CA SER A 403 -27.85 0.95 -2.50
C SER A 403 -29.09 0.88 -3.39
N ASP A 404 -28.91 1.05 -4.70
CA ASP A 404 -29.99 0.98 -5.68
C ASP A 404 -30.59 -0.43 -5.76
N LYS A 405 -29.73 -1.47 -5.71
CA LYS A 405 -30.18 -2.87 -5.74
C LYS A 405 -31.04 -3.23 -4.54
N ILE A 406 -30.62 -2.86 -3.33
CA ILE A 406 -31.39 -3.09 -2.10
C ILE A 406 -32.71 -2.32 -2.19
N LYS A 407 -32.67 -1.02 -2.49
CA LYS A 407 -33.90 -0.20 -2.56
C LYS A 407 -34.92 -0.74 -3.57
N ASN A 408 -34.46 -1.14 -4.75
CA ASN A 408 -35.32 -1.71 -5.78
C ASN A 408 -35.91 -3.06 -5.35
N HIS A 409 -35.11 -3.93 -4.74
CA HIS A 409 -35.57 -5.23 -4.27
C HIS A 409 -36.73 -5.09 -3.27
N PHE A 410 -36.53 -4.29 -2.23
CA PHE A 410 -37.53 -4.15 -1.16
C PHE A 410 -38.77 -3.38 -1.62
N THR A 411 -38.62 -2.36 -2.48
CA THR A 411 -39.76 -1.61 -3.00
C THR A 411 -40.60 -2.45 -3.96
N MET A 412 -39.97 -3.15 -4.90
CA MET A 412 -40.69 -3.86 -5.97
C MET A 412 -41.21 -5.23 -5.54
N PHE A 413 -40.42 -6.01 -4.79
CA PHE A 413 -40.77 -7.40 -4.46
C PHE A 413 -41.37 -7.56 -3.07
N ARG A 414 -40.90 -6.79 -2.08
CA ARG A 414 -41.40 -6.87 -0.69
C ARG A 414 -42.47 -5.82 -0.35
N LYS A 415 -42.67 -4.82 -1.22
CA LYS A 415 -43.56 -3.68 -0.97
C LYS A 415 -43.27 -2.98 0.38
N MET A 416 -41.99 -2.94 0.73
CA MET A 416 -41.49 -2.39 1.99
C MET A 416 -40.65 -1.16 1.68
N THR A 417 -40.92 -0.06 2.39
CA THR A 417 -40.12 1.17 2.28
C THR A 417 -38.86 1.02 3.14
N VAL A 418 -37.70 1.23 2.52
CA VAL A 418 -36.39 1.17 3.18
C VAL A 418 -35.74 2.55 3.11
N ASN A 419 -35.24 3.03 4.25
CA ASN A 419 -34.55 4.30 4.38
C ASN A 419 -33.04 4.11 4.21
N MET A 420 -32.56 4.28 2.98
CA MET A 420 -31.14 4.10 2.65
C MET A 420 -30.28 5.30 3.08
N LYS A 421 -29.15 5.03 3.73
CA LYS A 421 -28.11 6.00 4.08
C LYS A 421 -26.78 5.49 3.52
N TYR A 422 -26.15 6.27 2.66
CA TYR A 422 -24.87 5.91 2.05
C TYR A 422 -23.78 6.88 2.49
N ILE A 423 -22.67 6.35 3.01
CA ILE A 423 -21.52 7.13 3.44
C ILE A 423 -20.26 6.66 2.70
N ASP A 424 -19.60 7.60 2.04
CA ASP A 424 -18.27 7.41 1.45
C ASP A 424 -17.21 8.29 2.16
N PRO A 425 -16.58 7.80 3.22
CA PRO A 425 -15.54 8.53 3.96
C PRO A 425 -14.16 8.46 3.27
N THR A 426 -14.05 7.95 2.04
CA THR A 426 -12.77 7.61 1.40
C THR A 426 -11.69 8.70 1.47
N TYR A 427 -12.06 9.97 1.26
CA TYR A 427 -11.11 11.08 1.34
C TYR A 427 -10.84 11.54 2.77
N MET A 428 -11.84 11.44 3.65
CA MET A 428 -11.70 11.74 5.08
C MET A 428 -10.73 10.77 5.75
N ILE A 429 -10.74 9.49 5.35
CA ILE A 429 -9.82 8.46 5.86
C ILE A 429 -8.36 8.76 5.49
N ARG A 430 -8.09 9.09 4.22
CA ARG A 430 -6.70 9.15 3.70
C ARG A 430 -6.02 10.51 3.84
N ALA A 431 -6.79 11.58 4.05
CA ALA A 431 -6.29 12.96 3.99
C ALA A 431 -5.99 13.58 5.36
N ILE A 432 -6.21 12.85 6.45
CA ILE A 432 -5.99 13.33 7.82
C ILE A 432 -4.55 13.09 8.32
N PRO A 433 -4.11 13.78 9.38
CA PRO A 433 -2.89 13.41 10.08
C PRO A 433 -3.00 12.02 10.71
N SER A 434 -1.85 11.36 10.91
CA SER A 434 -1.78 10.05 11.59
C SER A 434 -2.01 10.17 13.09
N ASN A 435 -2.63 9.15 13.67
CA ASN A 435 -2.79 9.01 15.12
C ASN A 435 -1.45 8.70 15.82
N ALA A 436 -1.48 8.57 17.15
CA ALA A 436 -0.28 8.36 17.97
C ALA A 436 0.47 7.05 17.62
N SER A 437 -0.27 5.95 17.40
CA SER A 437 0.29 4.64 17.04
C SER A 437 1.04 4.71 15.72
N ASP A 438 0.39 5.26 14.69
CA ASP A 438 0.99 5.42 13.36
C ASP A 438 2.14 6.44 13.37
N ASN A 439 2.09 7.49 14.20
CA ASN A 439 3.22 8.42 14.32
C ASN A 439 4.48 7.74 14.85
N ILE A 440 4.36 6.95 15.93
CA ILE A 440 5.48 6.16 16.46
C ILE A 440 6.02 5.22 15.37
N TYR A 441 5.12 4.55 14.66
CA TYR A 441 5.52 3.64 13.61
C TYR A 441 6.24 4.35 12.46
N CYS A 442 5.74 5.50 11.99
CA CYS A 442 6.38 6.34 10.98
C CYS A 442 7.79 6.76 11.41
N THR A 443 7.99 7.12 12.69
CA THR A 443 9.32 7.43 13.24
C THR A 443 10.27 6.25 13.15
N LEU A 444 9.83 5.05 13.54
CA LEU A 444 10.67 3.85 13.49
C LEU A 444 11.04 3.45 12.05
N LEU A 445 10.10 3.58 11.11
CA LEU A 445 10.37 3.37 9.67
C LEU A 445 11.41 4.37 9.16
N ALA A 446 11.19 5.66 9.40
CA ALA A 446 12.08 6.71 8.93
C ALA A 446 13.48 6.57 9.51
N HIS A 447 13.60 6.40 10.83
CA HIS A 447 14.90 6.23 11.49
C HIS A 447 15.62 4.98 11.00
N GLY A 448 14.92 3.86 10.88
CA GLY A 448 15.55 2.64 10.38
C GLY A 448 15.96 2.75 8.91
N ALA A 449 15.20 3.46 8.07
CA ALA A 449 15.64 3.78 6.70
C ALA A 449 16.93 4.62 6.69
N VAL A 450 16.99 5.68 7.50
CA VAL A 450 18.20 6.53 7.64
C VAL A 450 19.39 5.73 8.15
N HIS A 451 19.20 4.91 9.18
CA HIS A 451 20.26 4.05 9.72
C HIS A 451 20.77 3.05 8.67
N GLY A 452 19.86 2.47 7.87
CA GLY A 452 20.20 1.53 6.82
C GLY A 452 21.01 2.18 5.69
N THR A 453 20.58 3.33 5.19
CA THR A 453 21.29 4.03 4.11
C THR A 453 22.65 4.53 4.57
N MET A 454 22.75 5.16 5.75
CA MET A 454 24.03 5.59 6.32
C MET A 454 24.98 4.40 6.50
N ALA A 455 24.45 3.24 6.90
CA ALA A 455 25.21 2.01 7.04
C ALA A 455 25.49 1.28 5.72
N GLY A 456 25.22 1.87 4.55
CA GLY A 456 25.58 1.31 3.24
C GLY A 456 24.62 0.27 2.67
N TYR A 457 23.48 0.00 3.32
CA TYR A 457 22.44 -0.84 2.74
C TYR A 457 21.70 -0.09 1.61
N THR A 458 21.31 -0.81 0.56
CA THR A 458 20.63 -0.26 -0.61
C THR A 458 19.67 -1.29 -1.22
N GLY A 459 18.73 -0.86 -2.05
CA GLY A 459 17.74 -1.76 -2.66
C GLY A 459 16.81 -2.44 -1.64
N PHE A 460 16.60 -1.79 -0.49
CA PHE A 460 15.83 -2.34 0.62
C PHE A 460 14.59 -1.52 0.95
N THR A 461 13.68 -2.16 1.66
CA THR A 461 12.52 -1.58 2.34
C THR A 461 12.64 -1.88 3.83
N ILE A 462 11.98 -1.08 4.66
CA ILE A 462 11.90 -1.33 6.09
C ILE A 462 10.45 -1.58 6.51
N GLY A 463 10.27 -2.53 7.43
CA GLY A 463 8.97 -2.78 8.05
C GLY A 463 9.05 -3.70 9.27
N PRO A 464 7.97 -3.77 10.07
CA PRO A 464 7.86 -4.64 11.23
C PRO A 464 7.59 -6.07 10.75
N VAL A 465 8.39 -7.00 11.24
CA VAL A 465 8.24 -8.44 11.11
C VAL A 465 8.25 -9.00 12.52
N ASN A 466 7.14 -9.60 12.97
CA ASN A 466 6.96 -10.08 14.34
C ASN A 466 7.36 -9.05 15.40
N SER A 467 6.84 -7.83 15.27
CA SER A 467 7.09 -6.68 16.16
C SER A 467 8.55 -6.17 16.20
N LYS A 468 9.43 -6.65 15.31
CA LYS A 468 10.80 -6.14 15.15
C LYS A 468 10.97 -5.54 13.76
N HIS A 469 11.64 -4.40 13.66
CA HIS A 469 11.89 -3.81 12.34
C HIS A 469 13.04 -4.55 11.65
N ALA A 470 12.84 -4.88 10.38
CA ALA A 470 13.81 -5.57 9.55
C ALA A 470 14.01 -4.86 8.22
N TYR A 471 15.19 -5.04 7.63
CA TYR A 471 15.45 -4.69 6.24
C TYR A 471 14.99 -5.84 5.35
N ILE A 472 14.17 -5.51 4.36
CA ILE A 472 13.50 -6.46 3.47
C ILE A 472 13.87 -6.06 2.03
N PRO A 473 14.29 -6.99 1.16
CA PRO A 473 14.55 -6.66 -0.25
C PRO A 473 13.31 -6.07 -0.93
N ILE A 474 13.48 -4.99 -1.72
CA ILE A 474 12.34 -4.35 -2.42
C ILE A 474 11.56 -5.36 -3.26
N ALA A 475 12.26 -6.28 -3.93
CA ALA A 475 11.64 -7.33 -4.74
C ALA A 475 10.63 -8.18 -3.95
N ARG A 476 10.93 -8.47 -2.68
CA ARG A 476 10.07 -9.28 -1.81
C ARG A 476 8.77 -8.58 -1.45
N VAL A 477 8.81 -7.26 -1.26
CA VAL A 477 7.62 -6.43 -0.98
C VAL A 477 6.66 -6.41 -2.17
N THR A 478 7.18 -6.48 -3.39
CA THR A 478 6.39 -6.41 -4.63
C THR A 478 5.96 -7.77 -5.18
N GLU A 479 6.39 -8.88 -4.57
CA GLU A 479 6.17 -10.23 -5.11
C GLU A 479 4.71 -10.67 -4.97
N ARG A 480 4.12 -10.45 -3.80
CA ARG A 480 2.77 -10.92 -3.45
C ARG A 480 2.06 -9.92 -2.57
N GLN A 481 0.74 -9.84 -2.75
CA GLN A 481 -0.13 -9.07 -1.88
C GLN A 481 -0.66 -9.95 -0.75
N LYS A 482 -0.80 -9.34 0.43
CA LYS A 482 -1.48 -9.91 1.59
C LYS A 482 -2.98 -9.72 1.40
N THR A 483 -3.75 -10.79 1.56
CA THR A 483 -5.21 -10.76 1.54
C THR A 483 -5.77 -11.36 2.83
N VAL A 484 -7.03 -11.07 3.13
CA VAL A 484 -7.76 -11.70 4.22
C VAL A 484 -7.96 -13.18 3.88
N TRP A 485 -7.53 -14.05 4.78
CA TRP A 485 -7.77 -15.48 4.66
C TRP A 485 -9.07 -15.84 5.35
N LEU A 486 -10.07 -16.30 4.60
CA LEU A 486 -11.40 -16.61 5.16
C LEU A 486 -11.37 -17.78 6.16
N SER A 487 -10.35 -18.63 6.09
CA SER A 487 -10.12 -19.71 7.06
C SER A 487 -9.38 -19.26 8.33
N ASP A 488 -8.93 -18.01 8.40
CA ASP A 488 -8.20 -17.49 9.54
C ASP A 488 -9.13 -17.12 10.71
N ARG A 489 -8.60 -17.22 11.93
CA ARG A 489 -9.31 -16.92 13.18
C ARG A 489 -9.81 -15.49 13.23
N MET A 490 -9.15 -14.55 12.55
CA MET A 490 -9.62 -13.16 12.49
C MET A 490 -10.94 -13.02 11.72
N TRP A 491 -11.09 -13.69 10.58
CA TRP A 491 -12.36 -13.69 9.85
C TRP A 491 -13.46 -14.42 10.62
N ALA A 492 -13.14 -15.57 11.24
CA ALA A 492 -14.08 -16.28 12.09
C ALA A 492 -14.59 -15.43 13.27
N ARG A 493 -13.73 -14.61 13.88
CA ARG A 493 -14.14 -13.65 14.93
C ARG A 493 -15.07 -12.58 14.39
N LEU A 494 -14.86 -12.11 13.17
CA LEU A 494 -15.77 -11.14 12.53
C LEU A 494 -17.14 -11.76 12.32
N LEU A 495 -17.20 -12.96 11.74
CA LEU A 495 -18.48 -13.67 11.53
C LEU A 495 -19.21 -13.90 12.86
N ALA A 496 -18.48 -14.30 13.92
CA ALA A 496 -19.06 -14.47 15.25
C ALA A 496 -19.54 -13.15 15.88
N SER A 497 -18.89 -12.02 15.59
CA SER A 497 -19.26 -10.71 16.12
C SER A 497 -20.48 -10.10 15.42
N THR A 498 -20.56 -10.26 14.09
CA THR A 498 -21.66 -9.73 13.25
C THR A 498 -22.85 -10.68 13.23
N ASN A 499 -22.61 -11.97 13.52
CA ASN A 499 -23.55 -13.06 13.29
C ASN A 499 -24.08 -13.07 11.83
N GLN A 500 -23.23 -12.63 10.87
CA GLN A 500 -23.52 -12.71 9.45
C GLN A 500 -23.25 -14.14 8.94
N PRO A 501 -24.05 -14.66 7.99
CA PRO A 501 -23.77 -15.94 7.37
C PRO A 501 -22.57 -15.84 6.42
N SER A 502 -22.05 -17.00 6.03
CA SER A 502 -21.25 -17.08 4.81
C SER A 502 -22.20 -16.99 3.61
N PHE A 503 -22.05 -15.96 2.79
CA PHE A 503 -22.84 -15.78 1.56
C PHE A 503 -22.34 -16.63 0.39
N VAL A 504 -21.54 -17.66 0.66
CA VAL A 504 -21.17 -18.67 -0.32
C VAL A 504 -22.24 -19.74 -0.28
N ALA A 505 -22.83 -20.09 -1.43
CA ALA A 505 -23.77 -21.19 -1.52
C ALA A 505 -23.12 -22.45 -0.93
N SER A 506 -23.68 -22.98 0.16
CA SER A 506 -23.34 -24.32 0.59
C SER A 506 -23.89 -25.27 -0.47
N ASP A 507 -23.05 -26.12 -1.05
CA ASP A 507 -23.50 -27.33 -1.75
C ASP A 507 -24.08 -28.34 -0.72
N GLN A 508 -24.97 -27.89 0.17
CA GLN A 508 -25.68 -28.66 1.18
C GLN A 508 -27.07 -28.08 1.43
#